data_AF-A0A9D7RID8-F1
#
_entry.id   AF-A0A9D7RID8-F1
#
_cell.length_a   1.000
_cell.length_b   1.000
_cell.length_c   1.000
_cell.angle_alpha   90.00
_cell.angle_beta   90.00
_cell.angle_gamma   90.00
#
_symmetry.space_group_name_H-M   'P 1'
#
loop_
_entity.id
_entity.type
_entity.pdbx_description
1 polymer ?
#
loop_
_entity_poly.entity_id
_entity_poly.type
_entity_poly.pdbx_seq_one_letter_code
_entity_poly.pdbx_strand_id
1 'polypeptide(L)'
;MGISYTFPDDCAIPELRGVTATGGVLCRVDGQWMKGDPDAVRFDQPRPGGRMLIARIAGKPELEAALAAVQSARAAKEERLASMGWPEYQAARRALGNAQGAYDKASTYGYPAREATQLRQAEEHLERIRIIHPDAAAYAKAVSFSEASNDEKAAIGRKAAHAIEGGEDPHAVIAEMEAAWQRALQTKIWD
;
A
#
# COMPACT_ATOMS: atom_id res chain seq x y z
N MET A 1 -5.14 -31.99 14.87
CA MET A 1 -5.61 -30.77 15.56
C MET A 1 -7.07 -30.58 15.19
N GLY A 2 -7.99 -30.70 16.15
CA GLY A 2 -9.41 -30.42 15.93
C GLY A 2 -9.72 -28.96 16.23
N ILE A 3 -10.61 -28.34 15.47
CA ILE A 3 -11.16 -27.02 15.81
C ILE A 3 -12.20 -27.22 16.91
N SER A 4 -12.07 -26.51 18.02
CA SER A 4 -13.04 -26.48 19.10
C SER A 4 -13.52 -25.05 19.34
N TYR A 5 -14.81 -24.87 19.57
CA TYR A 5 -15.41 -23.59 19.89
C TYR A 5 -16.46 -23.77 20.98
N THR A 6 -16.32 -23.03 22.07
CA THR A 6 -17.29 -22.99 23.17
C THR A 6 -18.15 -21.76 23.01
N PHE A 7 -19.46 -21.96 22.89
CA PHE A 7 -20.42 -20.87 22.76
C PHE A 7 -20.60 -20.19 24.13
N PRO A 8 -20.65 -18.86 24.17
CA PRO A 8 -20.84 -18.13 25.42
C PRO A 8 -22.27 -18.31 25.96
N ASP A 9 -22.45 -18.07 27.26
CA ASP A 9 -23.73 -18.27 27.96
C ASP A 9 -24.83 -17.31 27.49
N ASP A 10 -24.46 -16.20 26.84
CA ASP A 10 -25.35 -15.21 26.26
C ASP A 10 -25.70 -15.50 24.78
N CYS A 11 -25.32 -16.66 24.24
CA CYS A 11 -25.58 -17.02 22.85
C CYS A 11 -27.06 -16.85 22.47
N ALA A 12 -27.31 -16.23 21.32
CA ALA A 12 -28.65 -15.97 20.80
C ALA A 12 -29.46 -17.26 20.54
N ILE A 13 -28.78 -18.39 20.31
CA ILE A 13 -29.38 -19.71 20.17
C ILE A 13 -29.32 -20.41 21.54
N PRO A 14 -30.44 -20.56 22.27
CA PRO A 14 -30.43 -21.08 23.63
C PRO A 14 -29.83 -22.48 23.75
N GLU A 15 -30.05 -23.33 22.73
CA GLU A 15 -29.54 -24.70 22.65
C GLU A 15 -28.01 -24.80 22.56
N LEU A 16 -27.34 -23.69 22.24
CA LEU A 16 -25.89 -23.65 22.11
C LEU A 16 -25.19 -23.02 23.31
N ARG A 17 -25.90 -22.37 24.25
CA ARG A 17 -25.27 -21.67 25.39
C ARG A 17 -24.42 -22.63 26.24
N GLY A 18 -23.14 -22.31 26.40
CA GLY A 18 -22.18 -23.15 27.15
C GLY A 18 -21.77 -24.45 26.45
N VAL A 19 -22.27 -24.73 25.25
CA VAL A 19 -21.95 -25.95 24.50
C VAL A 19 -20.60 -25.80 23.80
N THR A 20 -19.80 -26.85 23.77
CA THR A 20 -18.53 -26.89 23.02
C THR A 20 -18.68 -27.75 21.78
N ALA A 21 -18.53 -27.16 20.59
CA ALA A 21 -18.43 -27.85 19.32
C ALA A 21 -16.97 -28.25 19.05
N THR A 22 -16.70 -29.48 18.64
CA THR A 22 -15.33 -29.99 18.40
C THR A 22 -15.25 -30.78 17.10
N GLY A 23 -14.11 -30.70 16.40
CA GLY A 23 -13.84 -31.48 15.18
C GLY A 23 -14.29 -30.80 13.89
N GLY A 24 -14.51 -29.49 13.89
CA GLY A 24 -15.04 -28.75 12.74
C GLY A 24 -14.17 -28.82 11.48
N VAL A 25 -14.83 -28.77 10.32
CA VAL A 25 -14.22 -28.76 8.98
C VAL A 25 -14.36 -27.37 8.37
N LEU A 26 -13.27 -26.85 7.83
CA LEU A 26 -13.24 -25.56 7.14
C LEU A 26 -14.14 -25.57 5.90
N CYS A 27 -15.00 -24.56 5.77
CA CYS A 27 -15.96 -24.40 4.68
C CYS A 27 -16.20 -22.92 4.38
N ARG A 28 -16.99 -22.64 3.34
CA ARG A 28 -17.57 -21.31 3.12
C ARG A 28 -18.82 -21.10 3.98
N VAL A 29 -19.24 -19.85 4.15
CA VAL A 29 -20.50 -19.48 4.85
C VAL A 29 -21.74 -20.17 4.27
N ASP A 30 -21.73 -20.55 2.98
CA ASP A 30 -22.80 -21.32 2.34
C ASP A 30 -22.79 -22.83 2.68
N GLY A 31 -21.80 -23.29 3.48
CA GLY A 31 -21.65 -24.67 3.92
C GLY A 31 -20.93 -25.59 2.94
N GLN A 32 -20.48 -25.08 1.79
CA GLN A 32 -19.73 -25.86 0.81
C GLN A 32 -18.27 -26.00 1.22
N TRP A 33 -17.72 -27.20 1.03
CA TRP A 33 -16.30 -27.46 1.26
C TRP A 33 -15.48 -26.90 0.09
N MET A 34 -14.43 -26.14 0.41
CA MET A 34 -13.42 -25.73 -0.57
C MET A 34 -12.02 -25.94 -0.01
N LYS A 35 -11.10 -26.30 -0.90
CA LYS A 35 -9.66 -26.28 -0.65
C LYS A 35 -9.16 -24.86 -0.97
N GLY A 36 -9.13 -23.97 0.02
CA GLY A 36 -8.78 -22.54 -0.12
C GLY A 36 -9.23 -21.74 1.10
N ASP A 37 -9.21 -20.40 1.02
CA ASP A 37 -9.58 -19.44 2.09
C ASP A 37 -10.99 -19.69 2.66
N PRO A 38 -11.09 -20.40 3.79
CA PRO A 38 -12.37 -20.71 4.41
C PRO A 38 -12.73 -19.58 5.39
N ASP A 39 -13.92 -19.02 5.27
CA ASP A 39 -14.43 -17.99 6.18
C ASP A 39 -15.35 -18.55 7.27
N ALA A 40 -15.55 -19.87 7.28
CA ALA A 40 -16.37 -20.57 8.25
C ALA A 40 -15.84 -21.95 8.63
N VAL A 41 -16.33 -22.44 9.77
CA VAL A 41 -16.13 -23.79 10.27
C VAL A 41 -17.49 -24.46 10.39
N ARG A 42 -17.64 -25.58 9.70
CA ARG A 42 -18.79 -26.46 9.83
C ARG A 42 -18.53 -27.49 10.92
N PHE A 43 -19.45 -27.60 11.86
CA PHE A 43 -19.42 -28.63 12.90
C PHE A 43 -20.52 -29.66 12.64
N ASP A 44 -20.18 -30.94 12.78
CA ASP A 44 -21.15 -32.03 12.67
C ASP A 44 -22.05 -32.15 13.91
N GLN A 45 -21.52 -31.72 15.07
CA GLN A 45 -22.23 -31.59 16.35
C GLN A 45 -21.72 -30.36 17.12
N PRO A 46 -22.59 -29.68 17.88
CA PRO A 46 -24.03 -29.91 18.09
C PRO A 46 -24.89 -29.53 16.86
N ARG A 47 -26.12 -30.08 16.77
CA ARG A 47 -27.10 -29.79 15.70
C ARG A 47 -28.36 -29.10 16.27
N PRO A 48 -28.29 -27.79 16.53
CA PRO A 48 -29.42 -27.06 17.09
C PRO A 48 -30.63 -27.12 16.14
N GLY A 49 -31.80 -27.46 16.66
CA GLY A 49 -33.02 -27.66 15.87
C GLY A 49 -32.89 -28.67 14.71
N GLY A 50 -31.98 -29.65 14.84
CA GLY A 50 -31.70 -30.65 13.79
C GLY A 50 -30.91 -30.11 12.59
N ARG A 51 -30.49 -28.85 12.62
CA ARG A 51 -29.74 -28.19 11.55
C ARG A 51 -28.24 -28.26 11.79
N MET A 52 -27.50 -28.14 10.70
CA MET A 52 -26.04 -28.10 10.70
C MET A 52 -25.53 -26.76 11.25
N LEU A 53 -24.49 -26.82 12.07
CA LEU A 53 -23.87 -25.64 12.66
C LEU A 53 -22.72 -25.16 11.79
N ILE A 54 -22.80 -23.92 11.32
CA ILE A 54 -21.73 -23.23 10.61
C ILE A 54 -21.39 -21.98 11.41
N ALA A 55 -20.18 -21.94 11.96
CA ALA A 55 -19.67 -20.76 12.65
C ALA A 55 -18.76 -19.98 11.71
N ARG A 56 -19.01 -18.68 11.53
CA ARG A 56 -18.02 -17.82 10.89
C ARG A 56 -16.76 -17.79 11.72
N ILE A 57 -15.61 -17.85 11.08
CA ILE A 57 -14.34 -17.58 11.73
C ILE A 57 -14.33 -16.08 11.99
N ALA A 58 -14.68 -15.68 13.21
CA ALA A 58 -14.49 -14.29 13.62
C ALA A 58 -13.00 -13.99 13.52
N GLY A 59 -12.64 -12.95 12.75
CA GLY A 59 -11.30 -12.38 12.84
C GLY A 59 -11.07 -12.01 14.30
N LYS A 60 -9.88 -12.29 14.84
CA LYS A 60 -9.55 -11.81 16.18
C LYS A 60 -9.81 -10.30 16.18
N PRO A 61 -10.56 -9.73 17.16
CA PRO A 61 -10.91 -8.31 17.16
C PRO A 61 -9.65 -7.42 17.10
N GLU A 62 -8.54 -7.89 17.66
CA GLU A 62 -7.22 -7.27 17.54
C GLU A 62 -6.73 -7.14 16.08
N LEU A 63 -6.95 -8.16 15.24
CA LEU A 63 -6.57 -8.15 13.83
C LEU A 63 -7.50 -7.28 12.99
N GLU A 64 -8.80 -7.25 13.31
CA GLU A 64 -9.75 -6.36 12.64
C GLU A 64 -9.47 -4.89 12.99
N ALA A 65 -9.16 -4.60 14.25
CA ALA A 65 -8.74 -3.27 14.69
C ALA A 65 -7.43 -2.84 14.02
N ALA A 66 -6.44 -3.75 13.93
CA ALA A 66 -5.20 -3.49 13.23
C ALA A 66 -5.44 -3.21 11.73
N LEU A 67 -6.31 -3.98 11.07
CA LEU A 67 -6.67 -3.75 9.67
C LEU A 67 -7.35 -2.39 9.48
N ALA A 68 -8.31 -2.05 10.35
CA ALA A 68 -8.99 -0.76 10.31
C ALA A 68 -8.01 0.42 10.51
N ALA A 69 -7.05 0.29 11.43
CA ALA A 69 -6.00 1.27 11.63
C ALA A 69 -5.07 1.43 10.41
N VAL A 70 -4.72 0.33 9.74
CA VAL A 70 -3.94 0.37 8.49
C VAL A 70 -4.73 1.04 7.37
N GLN A 71 -6.03 0.75 7.26
CA GLN A 71 -6.89 1.38 6.25
C GLN A 71 -7.06 2.88 6.48
N SER A 72 -7.26 3.31 7.72
CA SER A 72 -7.37 4.74 8.03
C SER A 72 -6.05 5.48 7.81
N ALA A 73 -4.92 4.90 8.20
CA ALA A 73 -3.60 5.47 7.90
C ALA A 73 -3.35 5.59 6.40
N ARG A 74 -3.75 4.58 5.62
CA ARG A 74 -3.65 4.62 4.16
C ARG A 74 -4.53 5.70 3.54
N ALA A 75 -5.77 5.83 4.00
CA ALA A 75 -6.70 6.85 3.52
C ALA A 75 -6.17 8.26 3.82
N ALA A 76 -5.67 8.50 5.04
CA ALA A 76 -5.07 9.77 5.42
C ALA A 76 -3.83 10.10 4.58
N LYS A 77 -2.98 9.10 4.30
CA LYS A 77 -1.85 9.25 3.39
C LYS A 77 -2.32 9.61 1.98
N GLU A 78 -3.28 8.88 1.42
CA GLU A 78 -3.81 9.13 0.07
C GLU A 78 -4.42 10.54 -0.05
N GLU A 79 -5.17 10.98 0.96
CA GLU A 79 -5.73 12.33 1.05
C GLU A 79 -4.63 13.39 1.12
N ARG A 80 -3.60 13.17 1.96
CA ARG A 80 -2.44 14.06 2.04
C ARG A 80 -1.72 14.17 0.70
N LEU A 81 -1.46 13.05 0.03
CA LEU A 81 -0.83 13.05 -1.29
C LEU A 81 -1.71 13.76 -2.33
N ALA A 82 -3.03 13.54 -2.31
CA ALA A 82 -3.97 14.24 -3.18
C ALA A 82 -3.94 15.76 -2.96
N SER A 83 -3.86 16.22 -1.71
CA SER A 83 -3.78 17.65 -1.37
C SER A 83 -2.55 18.36 -1.97
N MET A 84 -1.46 17.63 -2.20
CA MET A 84 -0.23 18.16 -2.81
C MET A 84 -0.25 18.12 -4.35
N GLY A 85 -1.32 17.58 -4.96
CA GLY A 85 -1.36 17.34 -6.42
C GLY A 85 -0.57 16.11 -6.86
N TRP A 86 -0.24 15.18 -5.94
CA TRP A 86 0.54 13.99 -6.27
C TRP A 86 -0.05 13.12 -7.39
N PRO A 87 -1.36 12.85 -7.46
CA PRO A 87 -1.91 12.02 -8.54
C PRO A 87 -1.66 12.60 -9.94
N GLU A 88 -1.82 13.92 -10.08
CA GLU A 88 -1.58 14.62 -11.34
C GLU A 88 -0.08 14.65 -11.69
N TYR A 89 0.78 14.95 -10.71
CA TYR A 89 2.23 14.90 -10.87
C TYR A 89 2.72 13.48 -11.26
N GLN A 90 2.19 12.44 -10.61
CA GLN A 90 2.53 11.07 -10.91
C GLN A 90 2.07 10.65 -12.31
N ALA A 91 0.88 11.10 -12.74
CA ALA A 91 0.39 10.87 -14.10
C ALA A 91 1.32 11.52 -15.15
N ALA A 92 1.75 12.77 -14.92
CA ALA A 92 2.68 13.46 -15.80
C ALA A 92 4.05 12.75 -15.88
N ARG A 93 4.60 12.28 -14.74
CA ARG A 93 5.83 11.48 -14.71
C ARG A 93 5.70 10.18 -15.50
N ARG A 94 4.58 9.46 -15.34
CA ARG A 94 4.32 8.21 -16.08
C ARG A 94 4.22 8.48 -17.58
N ALA A 95 3.55 9.56 -17.97
CA ALA A 95 3.46 9.97 -19.38
C ALA A 95 4.86 10.24 -19.97
N LEU A 96 5.72 10.95 -19.24
CA LEU A 96 7.11 11.15 -19.64
C LEU A 96 7.88 9.84 -19.78
N GLY A 97 7.82 8.95 -18.78
CA GLY A 97 8.51 7.66 -18.83
C GLY A 97 8.04 6.77 -19.99
N ASN A 98 6.73 6.78 -20.29
CA ASN A 98 6.18 6.08 -21.45
C ASN A 98 6.68 6.68 -22.78
N ALA A 99 6.73 8.01 -22.89
CA ALA A 99 7.23 8.70 -24.08
C ALA A 99 8.73 8.46 -24.30
N GLN A 100 9.52 8.46 -23.21
CA GLN A 100 10.94 8.09 -23.25
C GLN A 100 11.13 6.65 -23.73
N GLY A 101 10.42 5.69 -23.13
CA GLY A 101 10.51 4.29 -23.57
C GLY A 101 10.09 4.06 -25.02
N ALA A 102 9.10 4.82 -25.51
CA ALA A 102 8.70 4.79 -26.92
C ALA A 102 9.78 5.37 -27.84
N TYR A 103 10.36 6.51 -27.46
CA TYR A 103 11.48 7.14 -28.17
C TYR A 103 12.68 6.21 -28.25
N ASP A 104 13.12 5.66 -27.12
CA ASP A 104 14.28 4.78 -27.05
C ASP A 104 14.10 3.57 -27.96
N LYS A 105 12.93 2.92 -27.92
CA LYS A 105 12.61 1.80 -28.78
C LYS A 105 12.65 2.17 -30.27
N ALA A 106 12.08 3.31 -30.64
CA ALA A 106 12.02 3.76 -32.04
C ALA A 106 13.38 4.26 -32.56
N SER A 107 14.21 4.82 -31.68
CA SER A 107 15.53 5.38 -32.02
C SER A 107 16.53 4.35 -32.55
N THR A 108 16.29 3.06 -32.26
CA THR A 108 17.08 1.91 -32.74
C THR A 108 17.26 1.90 -34.26
N TYR A 109 16.31 2.45 -35.01
CA TYR A 109 16.28 2.42 -36.48
C TYR A 109 16.53 3.79 -37.13
N GLY A 110 17.04 4.76 -36.38
CA GLY A 110 17.24 6.15 -36.82
C GLY A 110 16.39 7.14 -36.02
N TYR A 111 16.37 8.41 -36.43
CA TYR A 111 15.71 9.47 -35.67
C TYR A 111 14.17 9.37 -35.72
N PRO A 112 13.49 9.13 -34.58
CA PRO A 112 12.05 8.91 -34.55
C PRO A 112 11.32 10.25 -34.32
N ALA A 113 11.10 11.01 -35.40
CA ALA A 113 10.61 12.40 -35.30
C ALA A 113 9.26 12.56 -34.57
N ARG A 114 8.37 11.58 -34.71
CA ARG A 114 7.07 11.58 -34.02
C ARG A 114 7.25 11.39 -32.52
N GLU A 115 8.02 10.40 -32.12
CA GLU A 115 8.31 10.06 -30.73
C GLU A 115 9.10 11.18 -30.07
N ALA A 116 10.03 11.82 -30.79
CA ALA A 116 10.75 13.00 -30.31
C ALA A 116 9.80 14.14 -29.95
N THR A 117 8.77 14.36 -30.78
CA THR A 117 7.75 15.39 -30.52
C THR A 117 6.90 15.04 -29.30
N GLN A 118 6.51 13.78 -29.15
CA GLN A 118 5.73 13.30 -27.99
C GLN A 118 6.53 13.41 -26.69
N LEU A 119 7.81 13.04 -26.73
CA LEU A 119 8.72 13.18 -25.60
C LEU A 119 8.80 14.64 -25.13
N ARG A 120 9.06 15.57 -26.05
CA ARG A 120 9.11 17.00 -25.73
C ARG A 120 7.78 17.51 -25.14
N GLN A 121 6.64 17.10 -25.68
CA GLN A 121 5.34 17.47 -25.12
C GLN A 121 5.12 16.93 -23.71
N ALA A 122 5.61 15.72 -23.41
CA ALA A 122 5.53 15.13 -22.08
C ALA A 122 6.47 15.85 -21.09
N GLU A 123 7.66 16.27 -21.52
CA GLU A 123 8.58 17.10 -20.73
C GLU A 123 7.96 18.46 -20.39
N GLU A 124 7.43 19.16 -21.39
CA GLU A 124 6.74 20.45 -21.20
C GLU A 124 5.49 20.30 -20.29
N HIS A 125 4.78 19.18 -20.38
CA HIS A 125 3.65 18.91 -19.50
C HIS A 125 4.10 18.68 -18.06
N LEU A 126 5.11 17.83 -17.82
CA LEU A 126 5.64 17.60 -16.49
C LEU A 126 6.19 18.89 -15.86
N GLU A 127 6.86 19.74 -16.65
CA GLU A 127 7.37 21.01 -16.15
C GLU A 127 6.24 21.96 -15.72
N ARG A 128 5.16 22.06 -16.51
CA ARG A 128 3.97 22.83 -16.09
C ARG A 128 3.37 22.30 -14.78
N ILE A 129 3.23 20.98 -14.68
CA ILE A 129 2.69 20.33 -13.48
C ILE A 129 3.62 20.54 -12.27
N ARG A 130 4.94 20.57 -12.46
CA ARG A 130 5.93 20.89 -11.42
C ARG A 130 5.76 22.30 -10.85
N ILE A 131 5.43 23.27 -11.70
CA ILE A 131 5.21 24.66 -11.30
C ILE A 131 3.89 24.79 -10.51
N ILE A 132 2.84 24.09 -10.94
CA ILE A 132 1.52 24.12 -10.28
C ILE A 132 1.55 23.39 -8.94
N HIS A 133 2.26 22.25 -8.87
CA HIS A 133 2.30 21.36 -7.70
C HIS A 133 3.74 21.21 -7.18
N PRO A 134 4.34 22.25 -6.59
CA PRO A 134 5.72 22.21 -6.10
C PRO A 134 5.92 21.22 -4.95
N ASP A 135 4.90 21.05 -4.09
CA ASP A 135 4.91 20.06 -3.00
C ASP A 135 4.98 18.62 -3.53
N ALA A 136 4.21 18.29 -4.57
CA ALA A 136 4.31 16.98 -5.22
C ALA A 136 5.68 16.76 -5.88
N ALA A 137 6.29 17.82 -6.42
CA ALA A 137 7.64 17.74 -6.98
C ALA A 137 8.70 17.52 -5.89
N ALA A 138 8.56 18.17 -4.72
CA ALA A 138 9.40 17.93 -3.56
C ALA A 138 9.27 16.47 -3.10
N TYR A 139 8.03 15.98 -2.92
CA TYR A 139 7.78 14.59 -2.57
C TYR A 139 8.35 13.60 -3.60
N ALA A 140 8.23 13.89 -4.89
CA ALA A 140 8.82 13.08 -5.96
C ALA A 140 10.33 12.90 -5.84
N LYS A 141 11.03 13.94 -5.37
CA LYS A 141 12.47 13.92 -5.13
C LYS A 141 12.83 13.01 -3.97
N ALA A 142 12.07 13.03 -2.87
CA ALA A 142 12.23 12.10 -1.76
C ALA A 142 12.03 10.64 -2.22
N VAL A 143 10.97 10.38 -3.00
CA VAL A 143 10.72 9.05 -3.58
C VAL A 143 11.90 8.61 -4.47
N SER A 144 12.41 9.49 -5.34
CA SER A 144 13.57 9.16 -6.18
C SER A 144 14.84 8.85 -5.37
N PHE A 145 15.07 9.54 -4.25
CA PHE A 145 16.15 9.18 -3.33
C PHE A 145 15.91 7.81 -2.70
N SER A 146 14.67 7.52 -2.30
CA SER A 146 14.29 6.27 -1.63
C SER A 146 14.49 5.02 -2.50
N GLU A 147 14.45 5.20 -3.82
CA GLU A 147 14.63 4.17 -4.85
C GLU A 147 16.09 4.05 -5.35
N ALA A 148 17.01 4.86 -4.81
CA ALA A 148 18.41 4.81 -5.21
C ALA A 148 19.05 3.46 -4.83
N SER A 149 19.97 2.97 -5.67
CA SER A 149 20.72 1.74 -5.39
C SER A 149 21.73 1.87 -4.25
N ASN A 150 21.99 3.08 -3.75
CA ASN A 150 22.83 3.32 -2.59
C ASN A 150 21.96 3.26 -1.33
N ASP A 151 22.22 2.29 -0.45
CA ASP A 151 21.40 2.02 0.74
C ASP A 151 21.22 3.23 1.66
N GLU A 152 22.27 4.04 1.82
CA GLU A 152 22.25 5.21 2.68
C GLU A 152 21.43 6.33 2.06
N LYS A 153 21.61 6.61 0.77
CA LYS A 153 20.77 7.54 0.01
C LYS A 153 19.30 7.10 0.04
N ALA A 154 19.06 5.80 -0.13
CA ALA A 154 17.74 5.20 -0.07
C ALA A 154 17.10 5.34 1.32
N ALA A 155 17.86 5.11 2.38
CA ALA A 155 17.38 5.29 3.76
C ALA A 155 17.01 6.75 4.06
N ILE A 156 17.85 7.70 3.64
CA ILE A 156 17.59 9.14 3.76
C ILE A 156 16.32 9.53 2.99
N GLY A 157 16.16 9.03 1.75
CA GLY A 157 14.96 9.26 0.95
C GLY A 157 13.69 8.67 1.55
N ARG A 158 13.74 7.45 2.08
CA ARG A 158 12.59 6.83 2.78
C ARG A 158 12.17 7.63 4.00
N LYS A 159 13.13 8.12 4.78
CA LYS A 159 12.86 8.97 5.94
C LYS A 159 12.17 10.27 5.52
N ALA A 160 12.66 10.91 4.45
CA ALA A 160 12.06 12.12 3.92
C ALA A 160 10.64 11.89 3.37
N ALA A 161 10.43 10.83 2.59
CA ALA A 161 9.11 10.48 2.07
C ALA A 161 8.09 10.25 3.20
N HIS A 162 8.49 9.50 4.24
CA HIS A 162 7.63 9.25 5.41
C HIS A 162 7.30 10.53 6.18
N ALA A 163 8.26 11.45 6.36
CA ALA A 163 8.02 12.75 7.00
C ALA A 163 6.98 13.58 6.24
N ILE A 164 7.10 13.66 4.91
CA ILE A 164 6.15 14.38 4.04
C ILE A 164 4.75 13.75 4.09
N GLU A 165 4.67 12.42 4.04
CA GLU A 165 3.42 11.67 4.19
C GLU A 165 2.78 11.91 5.57
N GLY A 166 3.60 12.09 6.61
CA GLY A 166 3.20 12.43 7.97
C GLY A 166 2.76 13.88 8.17
N GLY A 167 2.83 14.72 7.13
CA GLY A 167 2.34 16.10 7.15
C GLY A 167 3.41 17.17 7.42
N GLU A 168 4.69 16.81 7.47
CA GLU A 168 5.77 17.81 7.52
C GLU A 168 5.84 18.64 6.23
N ASP A 169 6.43 19.83 6.33
CA ASP A 169 6.62 20.74 5.19
C ASP A 169 7.52 20.10 4.12
N PRO A 170 7.03 19.88 2.88
CA PRO A 170 7.80 19.16 1.85
C PRO A 170 9.13 19.82 1.51
N HIS A 171 9.18 21.15 1.49
CA HIS A 171 10.38 21.88 1.10
C HIS A 171 11.46 21.83 2.18
N ALA A 172 11.10 22.02 3.44
CA ALA A 172 12.02 21.88 4.58
C ALA A 172 12.56 20.45 4.70
N VAL A 173 11.70 19.44 4.53
CA VAL A 173 12.12 18.03 4.57
C VAL A 173 13.12 17.71 3.47
N ILE A 174 12.90 18.21 2.24
CA ILE A 174 13.84 18.01 1.14
C ILE A 174 15.18 18.71 1.38
N ALA A 175 15.18 19.92 1.95
CA ALA A 175 16.41 20.61 2.30
C ALA A 175 17.24 19.80 3.32
N GLU A 176 16.60 19.27 4.37
CA GLU A 176 17.28 18.43 5.36
C GLU A 176 17.74 17.09 4.77
N MET A 177 16.94 16.47 3.88
CA MET A 177 17.30 15.25 3.15
C MET A 177 18.58 15.45 2.34
N GLU A 178 18.70 16.57 1.63
CA GLU A 178 19.89 16.89 0.85
C GLU A 178 21.10 17.17 1.74
N ALA A 179 20.92 17.92 2.84
CA ALA A 179 21.97 18.17 3.82
C ALA A 179 22.45 16.87 4.49
N ALA A 180 21.55 15.94 4.80
CA ALA A 180 21.89 14.62 5.31
C ALA A 180 22.73 13.82 4.31
N TRP A 181 22.37 13.84 3.02
CA TRP A 181 23.14 13.16 1.99
C TRP A 181 24.53 13.77 1.78
N GLN A 182 24.65 15.10 1.80
CA GLN A 182 25.96 15.77 1.72
C GLN A 182 26.88 15.40 2.89
N ARG A 183 26.33 15.30 4.11
CA ARG A 183 27.09 14.81 5.27
C ARG A 183 27.56 13.37 5.09
N ALA A 184 26.68 12.49 4.62
CA ALA A 184 27.02 11.09 4.34
C ALA A 184 28.16 10.95 3.34
N LEU A 185 28.15 11.77 2.28
CA LEU A 185 29.25 11.81 1.30
C LEU A 185 30.57 12.26 1.93
N GLN A 186 30.56 13.25 2.81
CA GLN A 186 31.76 13.77 3.46
C GLN A 186 32.42 12.74 4.39
N THR A 187 31.63 11.95 5.12
CA THR A 187 32.16 10.90 5.99
C THR A 187 32.91 9.82 5.21
N LYS A 188 32.42 9.46 4.02
CA LYS A 188 32.99 8.40 3.18
C LYS A 188 34.11 8.83 2.24
N ILE A 189 34.47 10.12 2.20
CA ILE A 189 35.67 10.59 1.48
C ILE A 189 36.95 10.12 2.19
N TRP A 190 36.86 9.81 3.48
CA TRP A 190 37.99 9.46 4.34
C TRP A 190 38.03 7.97 4.72
N ASP A 191 37.07 7.17 4.25
CA ASP A 191 37.02 5.71 4.37
C ASP A 191 37.44 5.04 3.05
#